data_AF-A0A1I7N9Y8-F1
#
_entry.id   AF-A0A1I7N9Y8-F1
#
_cell.length_a   1.000
_cell.length_b   1.000
_cell.length_c   1.000
_cell.angle_alpha   90.00
_cell.angle_beta   90.00
_cell.angle_gamma   90.00
#
_symmetry.space_group_name_H-M   'P 1'
#
loop_
_entity.id
_entity.type
_entity.pdbx_description
1 polymer ?
#
loop_
_entity_poly.entity_id
_entity_poly.type
_entity_poly.pdbx_seq_one_letter_code
_entity_poly.pdbx_strand_id
1 'polypeptide(L)'
;MTQLPFKRQTVDMETGKVTATDTVSFNILPPPADTCQECGVKHDPAQPHNAQSLHYQYSFYAKNDGRWPTWIDAMAHCSEEVREHWTAELTRLGVDVAGGKIAP
;
A
#
# COMPACT_ATOMS: atom_id res chain seq x y z
N MET A 1 -15.96 -3.77 -3.70
CA MET A 1 -14.71 -3.72 -4.48
C MET A 1 -14.25 -2.28 -4.51
N THR A 2 -13.01 -2.00 -4.16
CA THR A 2 -12.48 -0.64 -4.12
C THR A 2 -12.03 -0.23 -5.53
N GLN A 3 -12.64 0.83 -6.08
CA GLN A 3 -12.34 1.34 -7.43
C GLN A 3 -11.32 2.46 -7.34
N LEU A 4 -10.22 2.33 -8.09
CA LEU A 4 -9.17 3.33 -8.18
C LEU A 4 -9.22 4.08 -9.50
N PRO A 5 -9.34 5.43 -9.52
CA PRO A 5 -9.32 6.19 -10.76
C PRO A 5 -7.87 6.35 -11.25
N PHE A 6 -7.57 5.75 -12.40
CA PHE A 6 -6.29 5.89 -13.09
C PHE A 6 -6.47 6.64 -14.41
N LYS A 7 -5.50 7.49 -14.75
CA LYS A 7 -5.44 8.13 -16.07
C LYS A 7 -4.71 7.20 -17.03
N ARG A 8 -5.41 6.69 -18.04
CA ARG A 8 -4.84 5.95 -19.17
C ARG A 8 -4.52 6.94 -20.28
N GLN A 9 -3.27 6.96 -20.73
CA GLN A 9 -2.85 7.73 -21.89
C GLN A 9 -2.61 6.82 -23.08
N THR A 10 -3.12 7.21 -24.24
CA THR A 10 -2.76 6.60 -25.52
C THR A 10 -1.69 7.47 -26.17
N VAL A 11 -0.55 6.88 -26.52
CA VAL A 11 0.61 7.60 -27.06
C VAL A 11 0.90 7.10 -28.47
N ASP A 12 1.05 8.04 -29.40
CA ASP A 12 1.58 7.76 -30.73
C ASP A 12 3.07 7.42 -30.62
N MET A 13 3.45 6.22 -31.07
CA MET A 13 4.80 5.69 -30.88
C MET A 13 5.85 6.34 -31.79
N GLU A 14 5.45 7.00 -32.88
CA GLU A 14 6.37 7.65 -33.82
C GLU A 14 6.69 9.08 -33.38
N THR A 15 5.69 9.79 -32.87
CA THR A 15 5.79 11.20 -32.48
C THR A 15 5.95 11.42 -30.98
N GLY A 16 5.69 10.40 -30.16
CA GLY A 16 5.64 10.49 -28.69
C GLY A 16 4.47 11.31 -28.16
N LYS A 17 3.52 11.71 -29.03
CA LYS A 17 2.42 12.59 -28.65
C LYS A 17 1.29 11.79 -27.99
N VAL A 18 0.79 12.28 -26.85
CA VAL A 18 -0.44 11.76 -26.24
C VAL A 18 -1.63 12.12 -27.14
N THR A 19 -2.35 11.10 -27.63
CA THR A 19 -3.50 11.25 -28.54
C THR A 19 -4.84 11.16 -27.80
N ALA A 20 -4.87 10.54 -26.62
CA ALA A 20 -6.05 10.47 -25.76
C ALA A 20 -5.66 10.34 -24.28
N THR A 21 -6.55 10.79 -23.38
CA THR A 21 -6.44 10.57 -21.93
C THR A 21 -7.82 10.21 -21.38
N ASP A 22 -7.95 8.99 -20.87
CA ASP A 22 -9.19 8.47 -20.30
C ASP A 22 -9.02 8.24 -18.80
N THR A 23 -10.10 8.42 -18.03
CA THR A 23 -10.17 7.92 -16.66
C THR A 23 -10.72 6.50 -16.68
N VAL A 24 -9.94 5.54 -16.19
CA VAL A 24 -10.33 4.14 -16.08
C VAL A 24 -10.32 3.70 -14.62
N SER A 25 -11.18 2.75 -14.27
CA SER A 25 -11.21 2.16 -12.93
C SER A 25 -10.46 0.83 -12.92
N PHE A 26 -9.53 0.68 -11.98
CA PHE A 26 -8.92 -0.61 -11.63
C PHE A 26 -9.59 -1.17 -10.37
N ASN A 27 -9.79 -2.48 -10.32
CA ASN A 27 -10.35 -3.17 -9.17
C ASN A 27 -9.31 -4.12 -8.57
N ILE A 28 -9.24 -4.14 -7.25
CA ILE A 28 -8.49 -5.16 -6.51
C ILE A 28 -9.47 -6.22 -6.04
N LEU A 29 -9.12 -7.47 -6.32
CA LEU A 29 -9.86 -8.63 -5.84
C LEU A 29 -9.81 -8.64 -4.31
N PRO A 30 -10.92 -9.02 -3.65
CA PRO A 30 -10.92 -9.17 -2.21
C PRO A 30 -9.87 -10.19 -1.77
N PRO A 31 -9.28 -10.03 -0.58
CA PRO A 31 -8.32 -10.99 -0.07
C PRO A 31 -9.05 -12.28 0.33
N PRO A 32 -8.35 -13.42 0.42
CA PRO A 32 -8.92 -14.66 0.95
C PRO A 32 -9.56 -14.45 2.33
N ALA A 33 -10.68 -15.13 2.59
CA ALA A 33 -11.45 -14.96 3.83
C ALA A 33 -10.67 -15.36 5.10
N ASP A 34 -9.65 -16.20 4.97
CA ASP A 34 -8.78 -16.68 6.06
C ASP A 34 -7.51 -15.85 6.25
N THR A 35 -7.43 -14.67 5.62
CA THR A 35 -6.31 -13.73 5.73
C THR A 35 -6.77 -12.38 6.28
N CYS A 36 -5.82 -11.51 6.62
CA CYS A 36 -6.15 -10.13 6.98
C CYS A 36 -6.92 -9.45 5.84
N GLN A 37 -8.08 -8.87 6.14
CA GLN A 37 -8.92 -8.22 5.12
C GLN A 37 -8.36 -6.87 4.63
N GLU A 38 -7.33 -6.33 5.30
CA GLU A 38 -6.66 -5.10 4.88
C GLU A 38 -5.43 -5.37 4.01
N CYS A 39 -4.59 -6.32 4.41
CA CYS A 39 -3.33 -6.57 3.73
C CYS A 39 -3.28 -7.90 2.97
N GLY A 40 -4.28 -8.79 3.08
CA GLY A 40 -4.30 -10.08 2.38
C GLY A 40 -3.22 -11.07 2.81
N VAL A 41 -2.54 -10.81 3.93
CA VAL A 41 -1.50 -11.68 4.50
C VAL A 41 -2.03 -12.30 5.79
N LYS A 42 -1.60 -13.52 6.10
CA LYS A 42 -1.86 -14.15 7.41
C LYS A 42 -0.89 -13.57 8.44
N HIS A 43 -1.43 -12.92 9.45
CA HIS A 43 -0.68 -12.44 10.61
C HIS A 43 -1.60 -12.42 11.84
N ASP A 44 -0.99 -12.42 13.02
CA ASP A 44 -1.73 -12.24 14.27
C ASP A 44 -2.33 -10.81 14.32
N PRO A 45 -3.56 -10.61 14.83
CA PRO A 45 -4.21 -9.29 14.87
C PRO A 45 -3.44 -8.22 15.66
N ALA A 46 -2.62 -8.60 16.64
CA ALA A 46 -1.78 -7.68 17.39
C ALA A 46 -0.54 -7.22 16.60
N GLN A 47 -0.22 -7.88 15.49
CA GLN A 47 0.88 -7.53 14.60
C GLN A 47 0.44 -6.50 13.54
N PRO A 48 1.38 -5.70 13.01
CA PRO A 48 1.05 -4.68 12.02
C PRO A 48 0.53 -5.29 10.71
N HIS A 49 -0.16 -4.47 9.94
CA HIS A 49 -0.41 -4.80 8.54
C HIS A 49 0.92 -4.88 7.79
N ASN A 50 0.97 -5.71 6.75
CA ASN A 50 2.15 -5.71 5.88
C ASN A 50 2.11 -4.48 4.95
N ALA A 51 2.92 -3.46 5.26
CA ALA A 51 2.99 -2.22 4.46
C ALA A 51 3.44 -2.48 3.01
N GLN A 52 4.16 -3.57 2.76
CA GLN A 52 4.62 -3.96 1.44
C GLN A 52 3.61 -4.81 0.66
N SER A 53 2.50 -5.24 1.27
CA SER A 53 1.46 -5.95 0.54
C SER A 53 0.82 -5.06 -0.51
N LEU A 54 0.69 -5.56 -1.75
CA LEU A 54 -0.04 -4.87 -2.82
C LEU A 54 -1.49 -4.58 -2.42
N HIS A 55 -2.14 -5.53 -1.75
CA HIS A 55 -3.53 -5.34 -1.32
C HIS A 55 -3.63 -4.18 -0.32
N TYR A 56 -2.69 -4.09 0.63
CA TYR A 56 -2.65 -2.98 1.58
C TYR A 56 -2.34 -1.66 0.89
N GLN A 57 -1.28 -1.60 0.09
CA GLN A 57 -0.81 -0.39 -0.59
C GLN A 57 -1.91 0.29 -1.39
N TYR A 58 -2.58 -0.46 -2.26
CA TYR A 58 -3.60 0.11 -3.13
C TYR A 58 -4.94 0.30 -2.41
N SER A 59 -5.32 -0.56 -1.46
CA SER A 59 -6.51 -0.31 -0.64
C SER A 59 -6.36 0.96 0.20
N PHE A 60 -5.16 1.18 0.73
CA PHE A 60 -4.80 2.39 1.46
C PHE A 60 -4.83 3.61 0.53
N TYR A 61 -4.16 3.54 -0.63
CA TYR A 61 -4.15 4.60 -1.64
C TYR A 61 -5.57 5.03 -2.04
N ALA A 62 -6.47 4.06 -2.25
CA ALA A 62 -7.86 4.33 -2.58
C ALA A 62 -8.63 5.05 -1.48
N LYS A 63 -8.39 4.68 -0.21
CA LYS A 63 -9.06 5.25 0.96
C LYS A 63 -8.48 6.61 1.37
N ASN A 64 -7.27 6.94 0.93
CA ASN A 64 -6.51 8.12 1.36
C ASN A 64 -6.15 9.03 0.19
N ASP A 65 -7.07 9.23 -0.75
CA ASP A 65 -6.97 10.21 -1.85
C ASP A 65 -5.65 10.16 -2.63
N GLY A 66 -5.12 8.96 -2.84
CA GLY A 66 -3.90 8.74 -3.61
C GLY A 66 -2.59 8.85 -2.82
N ARG A 67 -2.65 8.86 -1.49
CA ARG A 67 -1.44 8.74 -0.66
C ARG A 67 -1.04 7.27 -0.49
N TRP A 68 0.23 6.97 -0.74
CA TRP A 68 0.79 5.64 -0.42
C TRP A 68 1.03 5.47 1.08
N PRO A 69 0.85 4.25 1.63
CA PRO A 69 1.09 4.01 3.05
C PRO A 69 2.58 3.99 3.39
N THR A 70 2.85 4.08 4.69
CA THR A 70 4.15 3.94 5.33
C THR A 70 4.11 2.78 6.34
N TRP A 71 5.27 2.37 6.89
CA TRP A 71 5.26 1.45 8.04
C TRP A 71 4.62 2.06 9.29
N ILE A 72 4.65 3.39 9.45
CA ILE A 72 3.95 4.09 10.54
C ILE A 72 2.44 3.89 10.42
N ASP A 73 1.88 4.02 9.20
CA ASP A 73 0.46 3.78 8.94
C ASP A 73 0.07 2.32 9.23
N ALA A 74 0.91 1.38 8.81
CA ALA A 74 0.68 -0.05 9.00
C ALA A 74 0.74 -0.51 10.47
N MET A 75 1.44 0.27 11.31
CA MET A 75 1.61 0.06 12.73
C MET A 75 0.66 0.92 13.59
N ALA A 76 -0.21 1.75 13.00
CA ALA A 76 -0.99 2.75 13.73
C ALA A 76 -1.92 2.15 14.81
N HIS A 77 -2.44 0.94 14.58
CA HIS A 77 -3.30 0.22 15.54
C HIS A 77 -2.52 -0.61 16.56
N CYS A 78 -1.21 -0.77 16.40
CA CYS A 78 -0.40 -1.65 17.25
C CYS A 78 -0.20 -1.05 18.65
N SER A 79 0.06 -1.90 19.65
CA SER A 79 0.52 -1.45 20.96
C SER A 79 1.89 -0.78 20.87
N GLU A 80 2.25 0.01 21.88
CA GLU A 80 3.56 0.67 21.93
C GLU A 80 4.72 -0.32 21.81
N GLU A 81 4.69 -1.40 22.59
CA GLU A 81 5.68 -2.48 22.53
C GLU A 81 5.85 -3.06 21.11
N VAL A 82 4.76 -3.34 20.41
CA VAL A 82 4.80 -3.88 19.05
C VAL A 82 5.36 -2.86 18.06
N ARG A 83 4.98 -1.58 18.20
CA ARG A 83 5.53 -0.49 17.36
C ARG A 83 7.03 -0.34 17.54
N GLU A 84 7.50 -0.35 18.78
CA GLU A 84 8.93 -0.25 19.11
C GLU A 84 9.72 -1.42 18.53
N HIS A 85 9.22 -2.65 18.74
CA HIS A 85 9.82 -3.86 18.22
C HIS A 85 9.97 -3.82 16.69
N TRP A 86 8.87 -3.55 15.96
CA TRP A 86 8.92 -3.52 14.50
C TRP A 86 9.70 -2.33 13.94
N THR A 87 9.65 -1.17 14.60
CA THR A 87 10.49 -0.02 14.20
C THR A 87 11.97 -0.39 14.29
N ALA A 88 12.40 -1.06 15.36
CA ALA A 88 13.77 -1.51 15.52
C ALA A 88 14.17 -2.55 14.45
N GLU A 89 13.34 -3.57 14.22
CA GLU A 89 13.62 -4.61 13.21
C GLU A 89 13.65 -4.05 11.79
N LEU A 90 12.70 -3.19 11.41
CA LEU A 90 12.66 -2.57 10.08
C LEU A 90 13.86 -1.65 9.86
N THR A 91 14.22 -0.87 10.88
CA THR A 91 15.43 -0.01 10.84
C THR A 91 16.69 -0.87 10.68
N ARG A 92 16.78 -1.99 11.39
CA ARG A 92 17.90 -2.96 11.26
C ARG A 92 17.98 -3.55 9.85
N LEU A 93 16.84 -3.71 9.17
CA LEU A 93 16.76 -4.14 7.77
C LEU A 93 17.03 -3.01 6.76
N GLY A 94 17.33 -1.80 7.24
CA GLY A 94 17.68 -0.65 6.41
C GLY A 94 16.51 0.24 6.02
N VAL A 95 15.30 -0.02 6.52
CA VAL A 95 14.12 0.81 6.23
C VAL A 95 14.15 2.08 7.08
N ASP A 96 14.08 3.24 6.44
CA ASP A 96 13.88 4.52 7.13
C ASP A 96 12.40 4.69 7.54
N VAL A 97 12.05 4.08 8.67
CA VAL A 97 10.69 4.12 9.23
C VAL A 97 10.30 5.55 9.61
N ALA A 98 11.22 6.32 10.21
CA ALA A 98 10.98 7.70 10.62
C ALA A 98 10.74 8.62 9.43
N GLY A 99 11.43 8.39 8.31
CA GLY A 99 11.18 9.05 7.02
C GLY A 99 9.99 8.49 6.25
N GLY A 100 9.20 7.58 6.82
CA GLY A 100 7.98 7.05 6.22
C GLY A 100 8.22 6.10 5.04
N LYS A 101 9.37 5.43 4.97
CA LYS A 101 9.65 4.47 3.90
C LYS A 101 8.96 3.13 4.15
N ILE A 102 8.70 2.38 3.08
CA ILE A 102 8.19 1.01 3.12
C ILE A 102 9.26 -0.03 2.76
N ALA A 103 10.38 0.41 2.21
CA ALA A 103 11.51 -0.40 1.76
C ALA A 103 12.82 0.35 2.08
N PRO A 104 13.97 -0.35 2.10
CA PRO A 104 15.29 0.26 2.26
C PRO A 104 15.62 1.28 1.17
#